data_AF-A0A9X8H363-F1
#
_entry.id   AF-A0A9X8H363-F1
#
_cell.length_a   1.000
_cell.length_b   1.000
_cell.length_c   1.000
_cell.angle_alpha   90.00
_cell.angle_beta   90.00
_cell.angle_gamma   90.00
#
_symmetry.space_group_name_H-M   'P 1'
#
loop_
_entity.id
_entity.type
_entity.pdbx_description
1 polymer ?
#
loop_
_entity_poly.entity_id
_entity_poly.type
_entity_poly.pdbx_seq_one_letter_code
_entity_poly.pdbx_strand_id
1 'polypeptide(L)'
;MFKKNGPPLSSQEQEYTNYATPVRGEAEVTRRVVEGRPTGNPETSDPRGPTQAPVQMTDAAVFGNGKDNVISVHGYMHKQGKRSIKGPIHKSWKKRYFALEKAKIYYFQTHLECRQYFTTRNVDLVVGAIDLKDALQLRPSARLDLPTKGFEIHTKRRVWVLCPESDEEYRMWFQGVEQAIVANGAGNVIERKLPNVRKYEMKGTGTYRMLYVLFILAGLVEVAGIVFWFVVGLQPCDQARLTVSCEIITQQSMDDLHCMSQPFNGVFRPPRWWLKFAGVQDVMCFAKPPIAQWVSYFSLLVAETLSFVLSAIYYLGMWKPVRRGAHYLDEFEPKLPDEQWPKVDVFICHYSEPAEETIDTLAACMNLQYPPHLLQIYVLDDGYCKAKWTKGNPVPTIELNKSVLESAGDLRQEVAQFMYDRVCDPNEDMEVYAWRKLHSAANLPTASRPRVVNRADCAAGSFRDDYRYSGLPHVTFVGRVKPSTHYSKAGNINNACYNEGASGRYMVILDNDMQPHPKFILATLPFFFDSEDRSNAAKFACCTTGCNRVARMVCSSCKIAGVPEDQVSYCSKQCFENAMHTSSALHRRQVNGTMSDPIATAAVKKDLRCVSCNSK
;
A
#
# COMPACT_ATOMS: atom_id res chain seq x y z
N MET A 1 42.32 22.71 -48.18
CA MET A 1 42.53 24.13 -47.83
C MET A 1 42.37 24.27 -46.31
N PHE A 2 43.47 24.58 -45.62
CA PHE A 2 43.63 25.01 -44.21
C PHE A 2 42.77 24.46 -43.04
N LYS A 3 43.46 23.68 -42.21
CA LYS A 3 43.39 23.35 -40.76
C LYS A 3 42.71 24.34 -39.80
N LYS A 4 42.18 23.82 -38.68
CA LYS A 4 42.74 24.03 -37.31
C LYS A 4 42.26 23.00 -36.27
N ASN A 5 43.18 22.67 -35.36
CA ASN A 5 43.18 21.58 -34.38
C ASN A 5 42.58 21.96 -33.02
N GLY A 6 42.11 20.96 -32.26
CA GLY A 6 42.01 20.94 -30.79
C GLY A 6 42.66 19.65 -30.21
N PRO A 7 43.10 19.62 -28.94
CA PRO A 7 44.02 18.62 -28.36
C PRO A 7 43.35 17.30 -27.92
N PRO A 8 44.12 16.23 -27.61
CA PRO A 8 43.56 14.90 -27.34
C PRO A 8 42.97 14.74 -25.93
N LEU A 9 41.89 13.97 -25.84
CA LEU A 9 41.30 13.46 -24.60
C LEU A 9 42.13 12.29 -24.04
N SER A 10 42.14 12.17 -22.70
CA SER A 10 42.93 11.24 -21.91
C SER A 10 42.47 9.78 -21.99
N SER A 11 43.42 8.88 -21.72
CA SER A 11 43.39 7.42 -21.80
C SER A 11 42.48 6.69 -20.79
N GLN A 12 41.16 6.89 -20.84
CA GLN A 12 40.21 6.09 -20.03
C GLN A 12 38.91 5.64 -20.74
N GLU A 13 38.75 5.82 -22.05
CA GLU A 13 37.54 5.40 -22.79
C GLU A 13 37.84 4.46 -23.97
N GLN A 14 38.58 3.36 -23.74
CA GLN A 14 38.90 2.38 -24.79
C GLN A 14 38.53 0.92 -24.45
N GLU A 15 37.61 0.67 -23.53
CA GLU A 15 37.33 -0.72 -23.13
C GLU A 15 35.84 -1.04 -22.94
N TYR A 16 34.95 -0.71 -23.89
CA TYR A 16 33.62 -1.36 -23.98
C TYR A 16 33.07 -1.38 -25.41
N THR A 17 33.85 -1.87 -26.37
CA THR A 17 33.30 -2.34 -27.65
C THR A 17 34.17 -3.47 -28.15
N ASN A 18 33.74 -4.71 -27.89
CA ASN A 18 33.92 -5.88 -28.75
C ASN A 18 33.36 -7.08 -27.97
N TYR A 19 32.30 -7.70 -28.47
CA TYR A 19 32.26 -9.12 -28.83
C TYR A 19 30.80 -9.56 -29.04
N ALA A 20 30.56 -10.05 -30.26
CA ALA A 20 29.30 -10.52 -30.79
C ALA A 20 28.87 -11.88 -30.20
N THR A 21 27.58 -12.14 -30.31
CA THR A 21 26.86 -13.38 -29.95
C THR A 21 27.31 -14.59 -30.78
N PRO A 22 27.36 -15.79 -30.17
CA PRO A 22 27.15 -17.03 -30.91
C PRO A 22 25.93 -17.84 -30.42
N VAL A 23 25.41 -18.62 -31.35
CA VAL A 23 24.17 -19.43 -31.31
C VAL A 23 24.34 -20.75 -30.54
N ARG A 24 23.18 -21.23 -30.06
CA ARG A 24 22.83 -22.46 -29.32
C ARG A 24 23.48 -23.77 -29.82
N GLY A 25 23.92 -24.61 -28.86
CA GLY A 25 24.31 -26.02 -29.03
C GLY A 25 24.34 -26.76 -27.69
N GLU A 26 23.99 -28.04 -27.71
CA GLU A 26 23.55 -28.89 -26.60
C GLU A 26 24.65 -29.38 -25.62
N ALA A 27 24.17 -29.89 -24.48
CA ALA A 27 24.68 -31.03 -23.69
C ALA A 27 25.57 -30.81 -22.44
N GLU A 28 25.07 -31.45 -21.37
CA GLU A 28 25.73 -32.15 -20.26
C GLU A 28 26.73 -31.42 -19.33
N VAL A 29 26.30 -31.26 -18.08
CA VAL A 29 27.15 -30.84 -16.95
C VAL A 29 27.59 -32.08 -16.15
N THR A 30 28.84 -32.49 -16.35
CA THR A 30 29.54 -33.46 -15.49
C THR A 30 30.33 -32.71 -14.40
N ARG A 31 30.15 -33.15 -13.15
CA ARG A 31 30.72 -32.56 -11.92
C ARG A 31 32.26 -32.61 -11.88
N ARG A 32 32.88 -31.54 -11.36
CA ARG A 32 34.22 -31.60 -10.75
C ARG A 32 34.20 -31.11 -9.30
N VAL A 33 34.89 -31.89 -8.49
CA VAL A 33 35.03 -31.88 -7.03
C VAL A 33 36.11 -30.88 -6.61
N VAL A 34 35.87 -30.14 -5.52
CA VAL A 34 36.93 -29.57 -4.68
C VAL A 34 36.60 -29.88 -3.21
N GLU A 35 37.51 -30.58 -2.55
CA GLU A 35 37.43 -31.04 -1.17
C GLU A 35 37.80 -29.97 -0.14
N GLY A 36 37.09 -29.99 1.00
CA GLY A 36 37.74 -29.91 2.32
C GLY A 36 37.42 -28.71 3.22
N ARG A 37 36.41 -28.81 4.10
CA ARG A 37 36.50 -28.65 5.59
C ARG A 37 35.15 -28.89 6.32
N PRO A 38 35.14 -29.07 7.66
CA PRO A 38 34.71 -30.28 8.36
C PRO A 38 33.23 -30.30 8.77
N THR A 39 32.78 -31.51 9.10
CA THR A 39 31.44 -31.95 9.48
C THR A 39 30.95 -31.43 10.84
N GLY A 40 29.64 -31.14 10.94
CA GLY A 40 28.89 -31.28 12.21
C GLY A 40 27.79 -30.24 12.50
N ASN A 41 26.57 -30.43 11.97
CA ASN A 41 25.30 -30.52 12.72
C ASN A 41 24.10 -30.65 11.74
N PRO A 42 23.24 -31.67 11.84
CA PRO A 42 22.06 -31.81 10.99
C PRO A 42 20.84 -31.23 11.71
N GLU A 43 20.38 -30.02 11.34
CA GLU A 43 18.97 -29.58 11.50
C GLU A 43 18.77 -28.13 11.02
N THR A 44 18.98 -27.90 9.73
CA THR A 44 18.40 -26.73 9.04
C THR A 44 17.71 -27.22 7.78
N SER A 45 16.41 -27.46 7.88
CA SER A 45 15.55 -27.75 6.74
C SER A 45 15.29 -26.49 5.92
N ASP A 46 15.65 -26.54 4.63
CA ASP A 46 15.36 -25.57 3.57
C ASP A 46 13.83 -25.32 3.42
N PRO A 47 13.35 -24.06 3.34
CA PRO A 47 11.92 -23.74 3.27
C PRO A 47 11.23 -24.05 1.92
N ARG A 48 11.83 -24.79 0.99
CA ARG A 48 11.26 -25.05 -0.35
C ARG A 48 11.06 -26.52 -0.73
N GLY A 49 11.01 -27.44 0.23
CA GLY A 49 10.58 -28.83 -0.01
C GLY A 49 9.06 -29.02 0.06
N PRO A 50 8.48 -30.03 -0.62
CA PRO A 50 7.08 -30.37 -0.44
C PRO A 50 6.81 -30.74 1.02
N THR A 51 5.75 -30.17 1.59
CA THR A 51 5.25 -30.47 2.94
C THR A 51 5.04 -31.98 3.08
N GLN A 52 5.74 -32.61 4.04
CA GLN A 52 5.36 -33.95 4.48
C GLN A 52 3.93 -33.91 4.99
N ALA A 53 3.13 -34.89 4.57
CA ALA A 53 1.76 -35.04 5.04
C ALA A 53 1.74 -35.12 6.58
N PRO A 54 0.70 -34.57 7.24
CA PRO A 54 0.55 -34.73 8.68
C PRO A 54 0.55 -36.22 9.00
N VAL A 55 1.38 -36.62 9.97
CA VAL A 55 1.40 -37.99 10.46
C VAL A 55 0.01 -38.28 11.02
N GLN A 56 -0.80 -39.04 10.29
CA GLN A 56 -2.02 -39.63 10.81
C GLN A 56 -1.61 -40.59 11.93
N MET A 57 -1.76 -40.16 13.18
CA MET A 57 -1.95 -41.09 14.29
C MET A 57 -3.45 -41.38 14.40
N THR A 58 -4.03 -41.98 13.35
CA THR A 58 -5.21 -42.82 13.54
C THR A 58 -4.72 -44.16 14.07
N ASP A 59 -4.31 -44.14 15.33
CA ASP A 59 -4.43 -45.30 16.18
C ASP A 59 -4.61 -44.74 17.58
N ALA A 60 -5.86 -44.78 18.03
CA ALA A 60 -6.19 -44.68 19.42
C ALA A 60 -5.31 -45.69 20.16
N ALA A 61 -4.29 -45.17 20.84
CA ALA A 61 -3.48 -45.97 21.69
C ALA A 61 -4.32 -46.28 22.94
N VAL A 62 -5.14 -47.33 22.83
CA VAL A 62 -5.76 -48.00 23.96
C VAL A 62 -4.63 -48.65 24.74
N PHE A 63 -4.01 -47.87 25.61
CA PHE A 63 -3.07 -48.37 26.60
C PHE A 63 -3.82 -48.54 27.92
N GLY A 64 -4.10 -49.80 28.27
CA GLY A 64 -4.21 -50.31 29.64
C GLY A 64 -5.30 -49.73 30.55
N ASN A 65 -6.29 -50.57 30.89
CA ASN A 65 -7.20 -50.52 32.04
C ASN A 65 -7.19 -49.22 32.90
N GLY A 66 -7.94 -48.24 32.46
CA GLY A 66 -8.33 -47.06 33.25
C GLY A 66 -9.08 -46.08 32.37
N LYS A 67 -10.41 -46.00 32.50
CA LYS A 67 -11.30 -45.14 31.69
C LYS A 67 -11.09 -43.62 31.89
N ASP A 68 -9.95 -43.19 32.45
CA ASP A 68 -9.75 -41.83 32.97
C ASP A 68 -8.64 -40.99 32.30
N ASN A 69 -7.84 -41.59 31.40
CA ASN A 69 -6.62 -40.95 30.85
C ASN A 69 -6.72 -40.61 29.35
N VAL A 70 -7.84 -40.06 28.89
CA VAL A 70 -8.04 -39.73 27.47
C VAL A 70 -7.60 -38.29 27.19
N ILE A 71 -6.60 -38.13 26.32
CA ILE A 71 -6.20 -36.85 25.75
C ILE A 71 -7.19 -36.50 24.64
N SER A 72 -7.83 -35.33 24.71
CA SER A 72 -8.82 -34.91 23.72
C SER A 72 -8.19 -34.20 22.51
N VAL A 73 -7.16 -33.36 22.74
CA VAL A 73 -6.42 -32.67 21.69
C VAL A 73 -4.95 -32.55 22.09
N HIS A 74 -4.04 -32.74 21.14
CA HIS A 74 -2.60 -32.55 21.35
C HIS A 74 -1.90 -32.08 20.07
N GLY A 75 -0.69 -31.54 20.20
CA GLY A 75 0.06 -30.98 19.08
C GLY A 75 1.02 -29.88 19.50
N TYR A 76 1.84 -29.41 18.55
CA TYR A 76 2.74 -28.29 18.80
C TYR A 76 1.99 -26.96 18.75
N MET A 77 2.32 -26.05 19.68
CA MET A 77 1.86 -24.67 19.62
C MET A 77 2.97 -23.72 20.06
N HIS A 78 2.91 -22.49 19.58
CA HIS A 78 3.72 -21.40 20.09
C HIS A 78 3.01 -20.74 21.28
N LYS A 79 3.70 -20.66 22.41
CA LYS A 79 3.26 -19.87 23.57
C LYS A 79 4.09 -18.62 23.75
N GLN A 80 3.45 -17.59 24.26
CA GLN A 80 4.16 -16.38 24.68
C GLN A 80 5.10 -16.68 25.86
N GLY A 81 6.37 -16.27 25.74
CA GLY A 81 7.37 -16.35 26.81
C GLY A 81 7.08 -15.39 27.98
N LYS A 82 7.53 -15.75 29.19
CA LYS A 82 7.60 -14.81 30.33
C LYS A 82 8.76 -13.84 30.08
N ARG A 83 8.57 -12.54 30.34
CA ARG A 83 9.67 -11.56 30.38
C ARG A 83 10.60 -11.92 31.54
N SER A 84 11.90 -11.98 31.30
CA SER A 84 12.90 -11.88 32.37
C SER A 84 13.26 -10.42 32.67
N ILE A 85 13.21 -9.53 31.68
CA ILE A 85 13.60 -8.11 31.80
C ILE A 85 12.50 -7.21 31.21
N LYS A 86 12.13 -6.13 31.91
CA LYS A 86 11.20 -5.10 31.41
C LYS A 86 11.97 -4.15 30.47
N GLY A 87 11.79 -4.33 29.16
CA GLY A 87 12.34 -3.44 28.12
C GLY A 87 11.53 -3.47 26.82
N PRO A 88 11.90 -2.66 25.81
CA PRO A 88 11.22 -2.55 24.51
C PRO A 88 11.44 -3.75 23.57
N ILE A 89 12.17 -4.77 24.02
CA ILE A 89 12.45 -5.98 23.23
C ILE A 89 11.22 -6.91 23.23
N HIS A 90 10.94 -7.51 22.06
CA HIS A 90 9.81 -8.40 21.82
C HIS A 90 9.76 -9.58 22.80
N LYS A 91 8.55 -10.01 23.21
CA LYS A 91 8.40 -11.26 23.98
C LYS A 91 8.70 -12.43 23.04
N SER A 92 9.67 -13.28 23.40
CA SER A 92 10.01 -14.46 22.60
C SER A 92 8.84 -15.46 22.56
N TRP A 93 8.62 -16.03 21.39
CA TRP A 93 7.70 -17.15 21.18
C TRP A 93 8.44 -18.45 21.45
N LYS A 94 7.83 -19.36 22.21
CA LYS A 94 8.42 -20.67 22.50
C LYS A 94 7.51 -21.76 21.93
N LYS A 95 8.03 -22.57 21.00
CA LYS A 95 7.38 -23.80 20.55
C LYS A 95 7.42 -24.83 21.67
N ARG A 96 6.26 -25.42 21.99
CA ARG A 96 6.09 -26.47 23.00
C ARG A 96 5.05 -27.47 22.52
N TYR A 97 5.13 -28.70 23.00
CA TYR A 97 4.10 -29.70 22.73
C TYR A 97 3.02 -29.61 23.79
N PHE A 98 1.75 -29.56 23.40
CA PHE A 98 0.62 -29.42 24.31
C PHE A 98 -0.28 -30.65 24.24
N ALA A 99 -0.93 -30.97 25.36
CA ALA A 99 -1.95 -32.00 25.45
C ALA A 99 -3.06 -31.55 26.40
N LEU A 100 -4.31 -31.64 25.94
CA LEU A 100 -5.52 -31.34 26.70
C LEU A 100 -6.08 -32.64 27.30
N GLU A 101 -6.13 -32.71 28.62
CA GLU A 101 -6.76 -33.79 29.38
C GLU A 101 -7.86 -33.18 30.25
N LYS A 102 -9.11 -33.55 29.98
CA LYS A 102 -10.29 -33.03 30.69
C LYS A 102 -10.30 -31.49 30.69
N ALA A 103 -10.09 -30.86 31.85
CA ALA A 103 -10.10 -29.41 32.05
C ALA A 103 -8.70 -28.79 32.18
N LYS A 104 -7.64 -29.49 31.78
CA LYS A 104 -6.26 -29.03 31.99
C LYS A 104 -5.42 -29.26 30.74
N ILE A 105 -4.72 -28.20 30.32
CA ILE A 105 -3.76 -28.27 29.22
C ILE A 105 -2.36 -28.40 29.81
N TYR A 106 -1.68 -29.49 29.55
CA TYR A 106 -0.27 -29.68 29.88
C TYR A 106 0.61 -29.29 28.70
N TYR A 107 1.81 -28.81 28.96
CA TYR A 107 2.81 -28.58 27.92
C TYR A 107 4.21 -29.05 28.29
N PHE A 108 4.90 -29.55 27.28
CA PHE A 108 6.14 -30.32 27.34
C PHE A 108 7.18 -29.72 26.39
N GLN A 109 8.45 -30.08 26.58
CA GLN A 109 9.51 -29.68 25.66
C GLN A 109 9.34 -30.40 24.32
N THR A 110 9.03 -31.69 24.37
CA THR A 110 8.89 -32.57 23.19
C THR A 110 7.65 -33.48 23.30
N HIS A 111 7.24 -34.08 22.17
CA HIS A 111 6.14 -35.04 22.17
C HIS A 111 6.47 -36.35 22.94
N LEU A 112 7.75 -36.73 23.04
CA LEU A 112 8.18 -37.96 23.72
C LEU A 112 7.95 -37.85 25.24
N GLU A 113 8.28 -36.69 25.82
CA GLU A 113 8.01 -36.39 27.23
C GLU A 113 6.51 -36.41 27.54
N CYS A 114 5.68 -35.90 26.62
CA CYS A 114 4.22 -35.99 26.73
C CYS A 114 3.78 -37.45 26.81
N ARG A 115 4.24 -38.30 25.89
CA ARG A 115 3.89 -39.73 25.87
C ARG A 115 4.34 -40.42 27.16
N GLN A 116 5.57 -40.17 27.61
CA GLN A 116 6.10 -40.73 28.85
C GLN A 116 5.30 -40.27 30.08
N TYR A 117 4.89 -39.00 30.13
CA TYR A 117 4.07 -38.48 31.23
C TYR A 117 2.72 -39.20 31.32
N PHE A 118 2.01 -39.41 30.21
CA PHE A 118 0.71 -40.08 30.26
C PHE A 118 0.81 -41.59 30.56
N THR A 119 1.99 -42.20 30.39
CA THR A 119 2.27 -43.58 30.83
C THR A 119 2.71 -43.66 32.30
N THR A 120 3.60 -42.76 32.74
CA THR A 120 4.30 -42.88 34.03
C THR A 120 3.79 -41.94 35.12
N ARG A 121 3.07 -40.88 34.73
CA ARG A 121 2.66 -39.75 35.57
C ARG A 121 3.81 -39.05 36.30
N ASN A 122 5.03 -39.12 35.76
CA ASN A 122 6.18 -38.38 36.29
C ASN A 122 6.04 -36.87 36.03
N VAL A 123 5.78 -36.10 37.09
CA VAL A 123 5.57 -34.64 37.03
C VAL A 123 6.77 -33.84 36.55
N ASP A 124 7.99 -34.37 36.67
CA ASP A 124 9.22 -33.67 36.26
C ASP A 124 9.31 -33.47 34.74
N LEU A 125 8.52 -34.24 33.98
CA LEU A 125 8.41 -34.12 32.53
C LEU A 125 7.55 -32.91 32.10
N VAL A 126 6.72 -32.36 32.99
CA VAL A 126 5.76 -31.30 32.67
C VAL A 126 6.40 -29.92 32.82
N VAL A 127 6.54 -29.18 31.72
CA VAL A 127 7.06 -27.79 31.75
C VAL A 127 6.04 -26.83 32.36
N GLY A 128 4.75 -27.15 32.26
CA GLY A 128 3.69 -26.51 33.03
C GLY A 128 2.29 -26.87 32.56
N ALA A 129 1.29 -26.28 33.21
CA ALA A 129 -0.10 -26.53 32.92
C ALA A 129 -0.95 -25.25 32.92
N ILE A 130 -2.08 -25.33 32.21
CA ILE A 130 -3.14 -24.32 32.17
C ILE A 130 -4.40 -24.98 32.72
N ASP A 131 -4.89 -24.50 33.86
CA ASP A 131 -6.15 -24.97 34.42
C ASP A 131 -7.31 -24.20 33.79
N LEU A 132 -8.17 -24.92 33.06
CA LEU A 132 -9.32 -24.33 32.36
C LEU A 132 -10.52 -24.13 33.30
N LYS A 133 -10.51 -24.70 34.51
CA LYS A 133 -11.55 -24.41 35.51
C LYS A 133 -11.52 -22.94 35.95
N ASP A 134 -10.37 -22.30 35.82
CA ASP A 134 -10.16 -20.87 36.08
C ASP A 134 -10.35 -20.00 34.83
N ALA A 135 -10.75 -20.57 33.69
CA ALA A 135 -11.01 -19.82 32.47
C ALA A 135 -12.30 -19.00 32.60
N LEU A 136 -12.18 -17.69 32.41
CA LEU A 136 -13.29 -16.74 32.41
C LEU A 136 -13.80 -16.48 30.99
N GLN A 137 -12.89 -16.49 30.02
CA GLN A 137 -13.18 -16.22 28.62
C GLN A 137 -12.18 -16.92 27.70
N LEU A 138 -12.71 -17.52 26.64
CA LEU A 138 -11.96 -17.97 25.47
C LEU A 138 -12.33 -17.07 24.29
N ARG A 139 -11.33 -16.56 23.56
CA ARG A 139 -11.55 -15.74 22.37
C ARG A 139 -10.43 -15.89 21.32
N PRO A 140 -10.71 -15.69 20.03
CA PRO A 140 -9.67 -15.52 19.03
C PRO A 140 -8.74 -14.35 19.41
N SER A 141 -7.44 -14.50 19.15
CA SER A 141 -6.47 -13.44 19.42
C SER A 141 -6.53 -12.41 18.31
N ALA A 142 -6.81 -11.16 18.66
CA ALA A 142 -6.80 -10.04 17.71
C ALA A 142 -5.37 -9.53 17.40
N ARG A 143 -4.33 -10.19 17.90
CA ARG A 143 -2.94 -9.74 17.73
C ARG A 143 -2.37 -10.19 16.37
N LEU A 144 -1.59 -9.33 15.71
CA LEU A 144 -0.81 -9.70 14.51
C LEU A 144 0.64 -10.06 14.78
N ASP A 145 1.17 -9.75 15.96
CA ASP A 145 2.55 -10.11 16.30
C ASP A 145 2.67 -11.59 16.73
N LEU A 146 1.74 -12.41 16.25
CA LEU A 146 1.68 -13.85 16.46
C LEU A 146 2.41 -14.56 15.32
N PRO A 147 3.07 -15.70 15.58
CA PRO A 147 3.68 -16.51 14.52
C PRO A 147 2.63 -17.01 13.50
N THR A 148 1.44 -17.32 13.98
CA THR A 148 0.29 -17.89 13.25
C THR A 148 -1.02 -17.44 13.90
N LYS A 149 -2.19 -17.83 13.35
CA LYS A 149 -3.49 -17.61 14.02
C LYS A 149 -3.43 -18.19 15.43
N GLY A 150 -3.90 -17.42 16.41
CA GLY A 150 -3.84 -17.81 17.80
C GLY A 150 -5.08 -17.41 18.56
N PHE A 151 -5.26 -17.98 19.74
CA PHE A 151 -6.38 -17.71 20.62
C PHE A 151 -5.89 -17.33 22.01
N GLU A 152 -6.75 -16.64 22.74
CA GLU A 152 -6.50 -16.14 24.08
C GLU A 152 -7.40 -16.85 25.09
N ILE A 153 -6.77 -17.49 26.08
CA ILE A 153 -7.46 -18.04 27.25
C ILE A 153 -7.27 -17.05 28.41
N HIS A 154 -8.34 -16.36 28.78
CA HIS A 154 -8.37 -15.45 29.92
C HIS A 154 -8.67 -16.25 31.17
N THR A 155 -7.64 -16.46 32.00
CA THR A 155 -7.79 -17.08 33.32
C THR A 155 -7.81 -16.02 34.40
N LYS A 156 -8.27 -16.35 35.62
CA LYS A 156 -8.27 -15.41 36.77
C LYS A 156 -6.93 -14.68 37.00
N ARG A 157 -5.80 -15.34 36.69
CA ARG A 157 -4.45 -14.81 37.01
C ARG A 157 -3.72 -14.19 35.82
N ARG A 158 -4.05 -14.60 34.58
CA ARG A 158 -3.38 -14.10 33.37
C ARG A 158 -4.12 -14.47 32.10
N VAL A 159 -3.75 -13.78 31.02
CA VAL A 159 -4.09 -14.15 29.65
C VAL A 159 -3.00 -15.06 29.09
N TRP A 160 -3.40 -16.22 28.60
CA TRP A 160 -2.56 -17.10 27.82
C TRP A 160 -2.81 -16.87 26.34
N VAL A 161 -1.74 -16.72 25.56
CA VAL A 161 -1.82 -16.60 24.10
C VAL A 161 -1.12 -17.81 23.50
N LEU A 162 -1.87 -18.62 22.76
CA LEU A 162 -1.43 -19.85 22.13
C LEU A 162 -1.66 -19.75 20.62
N CYS A 163 -0.67 -20.18 19.83
CA CYS A 163 -0.69 -20.10 18.37
C CYS A 163 -0.34 -21.48 17.79
N PRO A 164 -1.36 -22.26 17.37
CA PRO A 164 -1.19 -23.53 16.63
C PRO A 164 -0.44 -23.35 15.32
N GLU A 165 0.16 -24.41 14.76
CA GLU A 165 1.07 -24.27 13.61
C GLU A 165 0.31 -24.04 12.28
N SER A 166 -0.95 -24.46 12.20
CA SER A 166 -1.81 -24.28 11.03
C SER A 166 -3.22 -23.78 11.39
N ASP A 167 -3.97 -23.35 10.37
CA ASP A 167 -5.37 -22.94 10.50
C ASP A 167 -6.30 -24.11 10.88
N GLU A 168 -5.98 -25.33 10.42
CA GLU A 168 -6.71 -26.55 10.80
C GLU A 168 -6.46 -26.91 12.26
N GLU A 169 -5.18 -26.87 12.70
CA GLU A 169 -4.84 -27.07 14.10
C GLU A 169 -5.44 -25.97 14.98
N TYR A 170 -5.53 -24.73 14.49
CA TYR A 170 -6.23 -23.65 15.18
C TYR A 170 -7.68 -24.01 15.46
N ARG A 171 -8.42 -24.48 14.45
CA ARG A 171 -9.82 -24.89 14.63
C ARG A 171 -9.94 -26.06 15.60
N MET A 172 -9.10 -27.09 15.45
CA MET A 172 -9.07 -28.25 16.33
C MET A 172 -8.80 -27.85 17.78
N TRP A 173 -7.76 -27.05 18.04
CA TRP A 173 -7.42 -26.60 19.39
C TRP A 173 -8.49 -25.68 19.97
N PHE A 174 -9.01 -24.74 19.19
CA PHE A 174 -10.02 -23.80 19.67
C PHE A 174 -11.29 -24.55 20.08
N GLN A 175 -11.77 -25.46 19.23
CA GLN A 175 -12.96 -26.28 19.51
C GLN A 175 -12.75 -27.21 20.71
N GLY A 176 -11.58 -27.87 20.81
CA GLY A 176 -11.29 -28.76 21.93
C GLY A 176 -11.22 -28.02 23.28
N VAL A 177 -10.59 -26.83 23.29
CA VAL A 177 -10.52 -25.99 24.50
C VAL A 177 -11.89 -25.41 24.85
N GLU A 178 -12.67 -25.00 23.86
CA GLU A 178 -14.06 -24.56 24.04
C GLU A 178 -14.91 -25.65 24.69
N GLN A 179 -14.91 -26.87 24.13
CA GLN A 179 -15.65 -28.00 24.68
C GLN A 179 -15.22 -28.31 26.12
N ALA A 180 -13.92 -28.28 26.41
CA ALA A 180 -13.41 -28.49 27.75
C ALA A 180 -13.86 -27.40 28.75
N ILE A 181 -13.88 -26.13 28.34
CA ILE A 181 -14.33 -25.00 29.15
C ILE A 181 -15.84 -25.11 29.44
N VAL A 182 -16.64 -25.35 28.40
CA VAL A 182 -18.10 -25.49 28.49
C VAL A 182 -18.51 -26.69 29.35
N ALA A 183 -17.87 -27.84 29.17
CA ALA A 183 -18.17 -29.06 29.93
C ALA A 183 -17.91 -28.91 31.44
N ASN A 184 -17.07 -27.95 31.85
CA ASN A 184 -16.79 -27.67 33.27
C ASN A 184 -17.64 -26.53 33.85
N GLY A 185 -18.60 -25.99 33.09
CA GLY A 185 -19.48 -24.90 33.55
C GLY A 185 -18.73 -23.60 33.88
N ALA A 186 -17.50 -23.45 33.41
CA ALA A 186 -16.65 -22.29 33.66
C ALA A 186 -16.54 -21.44 32.39
N GLY A 187 -16.88 -20.15 32.46
CA GLY A 187 -16.51 -19.15 31.45
C GLY A 187 -17.55 -18.87 30.35
N ASN A 188 -17.59 -17.62 29.91
CA ASN A 188 -18.33 -17.19 28.73
C ASN A 188 -17.45 -17.39 27.49
N VAL A 189 -17.85 -18.28 26.58
CA VAL A 189 -17.18 -18.40 25.28
C VAL A 189 -17.71 -17.29 24.37
N ILE A 190 -16.82 -16.40 23.92
CA ILE A 190 -17.19 -15.32 23.01
C ILE A 190 -16.39 -15.53 21.73
N GLU A 191 -17.02 -16.18 20.75
CA GLU A 191 -16.51 -16.17 19.39
C GLU A 191 -16.71 -14.76 18.81
N ARG A 192 -15.63 -13.97 18.84
CA ARG A 192 -15.59 -12.72 18.07
C ARG A 192 -15.03 -13.04 16.71
N LYS A 193 -15.88 -13.03 15.68
CA LYS A 193 -15.42 -13.01 14.28
C LYS A 193 -14.47 -11.82 14.13
N LEU A 194 -13.23 -12.11 13.72
CA LEU A 194 -12.24 -11.06 13.49
C LEU A 194 -12.66 -10.30 12.22
N PRO A 195 -12.55 -8.96 12.18
CA PRO A 195 -12.90 -8.22 10.99
C PRO A 195 -11.94 -8.58 9.84
N ASN A 196 -12.49 -8.69 8.62
CA ASN A 196 -11.71 -9.02 7.41
C ASN A 196 -10.59 -8.00 7.15
N VAL A 197 -10.79 -6.73 7.53
CA VAL A 197 -9.82 -5.64 7.45
C VAL A 197 -9.45 -5.19 8.86
N ARG A 198 -8.15 -5.15 9.15
CA ARG A 198 -7.63 -4.93 10.50
C ARG A 198 -6.66 -3.75 10.54
N LYS A 199 -6.78 -2.89 11.55
CA LYS A 199 -5.93 -1.71 11.77
C LYS A 199 -5.14 -1.86 13.07
N TYR A 200 -3.83 -1.59 13.03
CA TYR A 200 -2.95 -1.72 14.19
C TYR A 200 -2.10 -0.48 14.40
N GLU A 201 -1.97 -0.10 15.67
CA GLU A 201 -0.97 0.86 16.11
C GLU A 201 0.35 0.13 16.34
N MET A 202 1.44 0.67 15.79
CA MET A 202 2.76 0.08 16.04
C MET A 202 3.17 0.22 17.52
N LYS A 203 3.92 -0.75 18.03
CA LYS A 203 4.56 -0.66 19.35
C LYS A 203 5.75 0.30 19.29
N GLY A 204 6.10 0.93 20.41
CA GLY A 204 7.25 1.84 20.49
C GLY A 204 6.93 3.31 20.20
N THR A 205 5.65 3.66 20.02
CA THR A 205 5.20 5.05 19.79
C THR A 205 5.59 6.01 20.91
N GLY A 206 5.59 5.56 22.17
CA GLY A 206 6.04 6.39 23.29
C GLY A 206 7.52 6.77 23.18
N THR A 207 8.40 5.80 22.93
CA THR A 207 9.83 6.02 22.73
C THR A 207 10.08 6.91 21.51
N TYR A 208 9.37 6.65 20.42
CA TYR A 208 9.46 7.47 19.20
C TYR A 208 9.12 8.94 19.47
N ARG A 209 8.00 9.22 20.16
CA ARG A 209 7.59 10.58 20.51
C ARG A 209 8.58 11.28 21.41
N MET A 210 9.16 10.56 22.37
CA MET A 210 10.22 11.10 23.22
C MET A 210 11.46 11.48 22.39
N LEU A 211 11.94 10.58 21.54
CA LEU A 211 13.08 10.85 20.65
C LEU A 211 12.80 12.00 19.68
N TYR A 212 11.57 12.14 19.21
CA TYR A 212 11.15 13.27 18.39
C TYR A 212 11.28 14.60 19.14
N VAL A 213 10.80 14.68 20.39
CA VAL A 213 10.97 15.90 21.20
C VAL A 213 12.44 16.21 21.44
N LEU A 214 13.26 15.20 21.74
CA LEU A 214 14.71 15.37 21.89
C LEU A 214 15.37 15.86 20.60
N PHE A 215 14.95 15.34 19.44
CA PHE A 215 15.40 15.79 18.13
C PHE A 215 15.05 17.28 17.90
N ILE A 216 13.84 17.71 18.23
CA ILE A 216 13.42 19.12 18.10
C ILE A 216 14.27 20.02 19.01
N LEU A 217 14.48 19.61 20.26
CA LEU A 217 15.33 20.38 21.18
C LEU A 217 16.79 20.45 20.68
N ALA A 218 17.35 19.34 20.20
CA ALA A 218 18.70 19.31 19.65
C ALA A 218 18.85 20.22 18.43
N GLY A 219 17.91 20.16 17.48
CA GLY A 219 17.94 21.03 16.30
C GLY A 219 17.75 22.51 16.63
N LEU A 220 16.92 22.85 17.63
CA LEU A 220 16.83 24.24 18.11
C LEU A 220 18.14 24.72 18.75
N VAL A 221 18.82 23.86 19.52
CA VAL A 221 20.13 24.16 20.10
C VAL A 221 21.19 24.34 19.01
N GLU A 222 21.17 23.51 17.97
CA GLU A 222 22.09 23.60 16.84
C GLU A 222 21.91 24.90 16.05
N VAL A 223 20.67 25.24 15.66
CA VAL A 223 20.37 26.51 14.97
C VAL A 223 20.73 27.71 15.86
N ALA A 224 20.44 27.65 17.16
CA ALA A 224 20.88 28.67 18.10
C ALA A 224 22.42 28.74 18.19
N GLY A 225 23.11 27.60 18.14
CA GLY A 225 24.56 27.48 18.05
C GLY A 225 25.14 28.28 16.89
N ILE A 226 24.62 28.05 15.69
CA ILE A 226 25.05 28.72 14.46
C ILE A 226 24.80 30.23 14.55
N VAL A 227 23.62 30.63 15.06
CA VAL A 227 23.24 32.05 15.14
C VAL A 227 23.99 32.81 16.23
N PHE A 228 24.21 32.21 17.41
CA PHE A 228 24.69 32.94 18.58
C PHE A 228 26.18 32.71 18.92
N TRP A 229 26.77 31.55 18.57
CA TRP A 229 28.16 31.21 18.90
C TRP A 229 29.07 31.07 17.69
N PHE A 230 28.60 30.45 16.60
CA PHE A 230 29.41 30.19 15.40
C PHE A 230 29.17 31.21 14.28
N VAL A 231 28.69 32.40 14.64
CA VAL A 231 28.43 33.47 13.68
C VAL A 231 29.73 34.14 13.24
N VAL A 232 29.87 34.29 11.92
CA VAL A 232 30.99 34.99 11.30
C VAL A 232 31.01 36.46 11.78
N GLY A 233 32.20 37.03 11.98
CA GLY A 233 32.36 38.45 12.37
C GLY A 233 32.16 38.76 13.86
N LEU A 234 31.96 37.74 14.70
CA LEU A 234 31.97 37.84 16.15
C LEU A 234 33.27 37.30 16.79
N GLN A 235 34.09 36.62 15.98
CA GLN A 235 35.37 36.06 16.40
C GLN A 235 36.42 37.15 16.70
N PRO A 236 37.26 36.97 17.75
CA PRO A 236 38.42 37.83 17.98
C PRO A 236 39.35 37.85 16.77
N CYS A 237 39.98 38.99 16.50
CA CYS A 237 41.01 39.06 15.45
C CYS A 237 42.28 38.29 15.84
N ASP A 238 42.60 38.29 17.15
CA ASP A 238 43.67 37.52 17.76
C ASP A 238 43.13 36.84 19.02
N GLN A 239 43.18 35.50 19.04
CA GLN A 239 42.62 34.68 20.12
C GLN A 239 43.44 34.76 21.41
N ALA A 240 44.72 35.10 21.34
CA ALA A 240 45.59 35.21 22.52
C ALA A 240 45.46 36.57 23.23
N ARG A 241 45.01 37.61 22.54
CA ARG A 241 45.03 39.00 23.00
C ARG A 241 43.65 39.68 22.90
N LEU A 242 42.68 39.16 23.62
CA LEU A 242 41.27 39.58 23.53
C LEU A 242 41.03 41.07 23.90
N THR A 243 41.75 41.60 24.89
CA THR A 243 41.54 42.95 25.43
C THR A 243 42.43 44.03 24.78
N VAL A 244 43.14 43.70 23.71
CA VAL A 244 44.07 44.63 23.03
C VAL A 244 43.37 45.30 21.85
N SER A 245 43.66 46.59 21.63
CA SER A 245 43.06 47.34 20.52
C SER A 245 43.57 46.84 19.16
N CYS A 246 42.77 47.01 18.11
CA CYS A 246 43.16 46.56 16.77
C CYS A 246 44.43 47.20 16.24
N GLU A 247 44.69 48.47 16.57
CA GLU A 247 45.90 49.17 16.13
C GLU A 247 47.17 48.49 16.64
N ILE A 248 47.18 48.11 17.92
CA ILE A 248 48.32 47.41 18.55
C ILE A 248 48.45 45.99 17.96
N ILE A 249 47.33 45.28 17.76
CA ILE A 249 47.36 43.93 17.17
C ILE A 249 47.94 43.96 15.75
N THR A 250 47.48 44.89 14.90
CA THR A 250 47.95 45.00 13.51
C THR A 250 49.41 45.46 13.42
N GLN A 251 49.90 46.29 14.36
CA GLN A 251 51.32 46.71 14.39
C GLN A 251 52.28 45.64 14.93
N GLN A 252 51.82 44.82 15.87
CA GLN A 252 52.67 43.82 16.55
C GLN A 252 52.57 42.41 15.95
N SER A 253 51.57 42.15 15.12
CA SER A 253 51.40 40.87 14.43
C SER A 253 52.31 40.79 13.22
N MET A 254 52.94 39.63 13.02
CA MET A 254 53.66 39.31 11.78
C MET A 254 52.72 38.80 10.67
N ASP A 255 51.52 38.35 11.04
CA ASP A 255 50.50 37.86 10.11
C ASP A 255 49.66 39.01 9.55
N ASP A 256 49.25 38.90 8.27
CA ASP A 256 48.31 39.82 7.63
C ASP A 256 46.89 39.59 8.15
N LEU A 257 46.56 40.30 9.24
CA LEU A 257 45.27 40.19 9.93
C LEU A 257 44.33 41.32 9.46
N HIS A 258 43.17 40.93 8.93
CA HIS A 258 42.08 41.86 8.66
C HIS A 258 41.20 42.03 9.89
N CYS A 259 41.45 43.10 10.65
CA CYS A 259 40.76 43.37 11.92
C CYS A 259 39.81 44.59 11.84
N MET A 260 38.87 44.68 12.78
CA MET A 260 38.00 45.84 12.99
C MET A 260 37.61 45.99 14.47
N SER A 261 37.42 47.23 14.93
CA SER A 261 37.02 47.53 16.32
C SER A 261 35.54 47.25 16.63
N GLN A 262 34.71 47.02 15.61
CA GLN A 262 33.29 46.69 15.75
C GLN A 262 33.02 45.29 15.21
N PRO A 263 32.17 44.48 15.87
CA PRO A 263 31.78 43.17 15.37
C PRO A 263 30.90 43.30 14.11
N PHE A 264 30.65 42.18 13.42
CA PHE A 264 29.81 42.10 12.21
C PHE A 264 30.21 43.08 11.10
N ASN A 265 31.51 43.34 10.93
CA ASN A 265 32.02 44.35 9.98
C ASN A 265 31.41 45.76 10.19
N GLY A 266 30.92 46.06 11.41
CA GLY A 266 30.23 47.31 11.73
C GLY A 266 28.77 47.42 11.25
N VAL A 267 28.24 46.39 10.56
CA VAL A 267 26.87 46.39 10.03
C VAL A 267 25.83 46.21 11.12
N PHE A 268 26.16 45.42 12.15
CA PHE A 268 25.26 45.10 13.25
C PHE A 268 25.99 45.18 14.59
N ARG A 269 25.36 45.83 15.58
CA ARG A 269 25.91 45.93 16.93
C ARG A 269 25.11 45.02 17.85
N PRO A 270 25.62 43.82 18.19
CA PRO A 270 24.92 42.90 19.06
C PRO A 270 24.74 43.52 20.46
N PRO A 271 23.60 43.29 21.12
CA PRO A 271 23.42 43.67 22.51
C PRO A 271 24.49 43.04 23.41
N ARG A 272 24.80 43.71 24.54
CA ARG A 272 25.78 43.22 25.52
C ARG A 272 25.48 41.80 26.03
N TRP A 273 24.20 41.45 26.19
CA TRP A 273 23.82 40.12 26.66
C TRP A 273 24.27 39.04 25.68
N TRP A 274 24.21 39.30 24.37
CA TRP A 274 24.64 38.35 23.35
C TRP A 274 26.17 38.23 23.36
N LEU A 275 26.89 39.34 23.42
CA LEU A 275 28.36 39.31 23.56
C LEU A 275 28.82 38.52 24.79
N LYS A 276 28.13 38.70 25.93
CA LYS A 276 28.37 37.92 27.15
C LYS A 276 28.03 36.44 26.96
N PHE A 277 26.90 36.14 26.33
CA PHE A 277 26.44 34.78 26.07
C PHE A 277 27.36 34.00 25.12
N ALA A 278 27.89 34.67 24.11
CA ALA A 278 28.87 34.14 23.16
C ALA A 278 30.30 34.10 23.74
N GLY A 279 30.54 34.64 24.94
CA GLY A 279 31.85 34.64 25.59
C GLY A 279 32.86 35.63 25.00
N VAL A 280 32.40 36.66 24.29
CA VAL A 280 33.25 37.64 23.59
C VAL A 280 33.05 39.08 24.10
N GLN A 281 32.50 39.26 25.31
CA GLN A 281 32.22 40.59 25.88
C GLN A 281 33.47 41.46 26.07
N ASP A 282 34.63 40.84 26.32
CA ASP A 282 35.89 41.51 26.62
C ASP A 282 36.76 41.69 25.36
N VAL A 283 36.25 41.28 24.20
CA VAL A 283 36.95 41.38 22.91
C VAL A 283 36.90 42.83 22.41
N MET A 284 38.07 43.46 22.30
CA MET A 284 38.20 44.83 21.78
C MET A 284 38.48 44.88 20.28
N CYS A 285 38.92 43.77 19.69
CA CYS A 285 39.26 43.69 18.28
C CYS A 285 38.71 42.42 17.63
N PHE A 286 37.86 42.59 16.63
CA PHE A 286 37.16 41.52 15.92
C PHE A 286 37.81 41.27 14.56
N ALA A 287 37.74 40.03 14.07
CA ALA A 287 38.11 39.74 12.69
C ALA A 287 37.13 40.43 11.73
N LYS A 288 37.59 40.79 10.53
CA LYS A 288 36.81 41.34 9.42
C LYS A 288 36.67 40.30 8.29
N PRO A 289 35.69 39.38 8.38
CA PRO A 289 35.43 38.39 7.35
C PRO A 289 35.19 38.99 5.96
N PRO A 290 35.76 38.40 4.89
CA PRO A 290 35.42 38.76 3.53
C PRO A 290 33.97 38.35 3.20
N ILE A 291 33.41 38.96 2.15
CA ILE A 291 32.01 38.74 1.73
C ILE A 291 31.75 37.24 1.44
N ALA A 292 32.72 36.51 0.88
CA ALA A 292 32.58 35.09 0.61
C ALA A 292 32.30 34.24 1.88
N GLN A 293 32.89 34.59 3.03
CA GLN A 293 32.63 33.90 4.29
C GLN A 293 31.21 34.17 4.80
N TRP A 294 30.71 35.40 4.64
CA TRP A 294 29.32 35.74 4.95
C TRP A 294 28.33 34.96 4.08
N VAL A 295 28.59 34.90 2.77
CA VAL A 295 27.75 34.12 1.84
C VAL A 295 27.74 32.65 2.24
N SER A 296 28.90 32.07 2.55
CA SER A 296 29.01 30.67 3.00
C SER A 296 28.24 30.43 4.30
N TYR A 297 28.42 31.31 5.31
CA TYR A 297 27.71 31.22 6.59
C TYR A 297 26.19 31.26 6.43
N PHE A 298 25.65 32.22 5.66
CA PHE A 298 24.21 32.29 5.44
C PHE A 298 23.69 31.12 4.61
N SER A 299 24.48 30.62 3.66
CA SER A 299 24.12 29.41 2.90
C SER A 299 24.04 28.19 3.83
N LEU A 300 25.00 28.03 4.74
CA LEU A 300 24.98 26.98 5.76
C LEU A 300 23.76 27.13 6.69
N LEU A 301 23.52 28.34 7.22
CA LEU A 301 22.37 28.59 8.09
C LEU A 301 21.04 28.25 7.42
N VAL A 302 20.87 28.60 6.14
CA VAL A 302 19.67 28.26 5.37
C VAL A 302 19.58 26.75 5.14
N ALA A 303 20.68 26.10 4.76
CA ALA A 303 20.72 24.66 4.53
C ALA A 303 20.38 23.86 5.79
N GLU A 304 20.96 24.22 6.94
CA GLU A 304 20.71 23.57 8.23
C GLU A 304 19.27 23.82 8.71
N THR A 305 18.79 25.05 8.61
CA THR A 305 17.40 25.38 8.98
C THR A 305 16.40 24.61 8.11
N LEU A 306 16.64 24.54 6.80
CA LEU A 306 15.78 23.78 5.88
C LEU A 306 15.81 22.29 6.22
N SER A 307 16.99 21.72 6.46
CA SER A 307 17.17 20.31 6.81
C SER A 307 16.45 19.98 8.12
N PHE A 308 16.62 20.81 9.16
CA PHE A 308 15.92 20.70 10.43
C PHE A 308 14.40 20.71 10.26
N VAL A 309 13.85 21.68 9.52
CA VAL A 309 12.40 21.81 9.29
C VAL A 309 11.86 20.61 8.51
N LEU A 310 12.54 20.18 7.44
CA LEU A 310 12.12 19.02 6.65
C LEU A 310 12.15 17.74 7.48
N SER A 311 13.20 17.51 8.27
CA SER A 311 13.28 16.37 9.19
C SER A 311 12.19 16.43 10.27
N ALA A 312 11.92 17.61 10.84
CA ALA A 312 10.87 17.79 11.84
C ALA A 312 9.49 17.43 11.28
N ILE A 313 9.18 17.84 10.03
CA ILE A 313 7.94 17.50 9.34
C ILE A 313 7.90 15.99 9.00
N TYR A 314 8.99 15.43 8.50
CA TYR A 314 9.09 14.02 8.14
C TYR A 314 8.80 13.11 9.34
N TYR A 315 9.47 13.36 10.47
CA TYR A 315 9.24 12.59 11.70
C TYR A 315 7.85 12.87 12.30
N LEU A 316 7.33 14.09 12.18
CA LEU A 316 5.93 14.35 12.56
C LEU A 316 4.94 13.52 11.72
N GLY A 317 5.22 13.32 10.43
CA GLY A 317 4.42 12.45 9.54
C GLY A 317 4.34 11.00 10.04
N MET A 318 5.36 10.55 10.77
CA MET A 318 5.42 9.22 11.40
C MET A 318 4.92 9.20 12.85
N TRP A 319 4.20 10.24 13.31
CA TRP A 319 3.68 10.33 14.69
C TRP A 319 2.75 9.18 15.10
N LYS A 320 2.02 8.63 14.12
CA LYS A 320 1.10 7.51 14.31
C LYS A 320 1.14 6.58 13.09
N PRO A 321 2.17 5.71 12.98
CA PRO A 321 2.24 4.78 11.87
C PRO A 321 1.14 3.73 12.01
N VAL A 322 0.40 3.53 10.93
CA VAL A 322 -0.73 2.58 10.88
C VAL A 322 -0.32 1.38 10.06
N ARG A 323 -0.41 0.18 10.64
CA ARG A 323 -0.36 -1.06 9.85
C ARG A 323 -1.77 -1.50 9.51
N ARG A 324 -2.00 -1.83 8.25
CA ARG A 324 -3.25 -2.41 7.76
C ARG A 324 -2.97 -3.83 7.30
N GLY A 325 -3.87 -4.76 7.62
CA GLY A 325 -3.85 -6.10 7.08
C GLY A 325 -5.27 -6.50 6.73
N ALA A 326 -5.46 -7.09 5.55
CA ALA A 326 -6.74 -7.64 5.14
C ALA A 326 -6.59 -9.13 4.82
N HIS A 327 -7.65 -9.90 5.07
CA HIS A 327 -7.83 -11.18 4.42
C HIS A 327 -8.03 -10.97 2.92
N TYR A 328 -7.63 -11.95 2.11
CA TYR A 328 -7.96 -11.91 0.68
C TYR A 328 -9.48 -11.95 0.50
N LEU A 329 -9.97 -11.37 -0.60
CA LEU A 329 -11.41 -11.23 -0.84
C LEU A 329 -12.17 -12.58 -0.85
N ASP A 330 -11.54 -13.61 -1.41
CA ASP A 330 -12.03 -15.00 -1.46
C ASP A 330 -12.00 -15.72 -0.11
N GLU A 331 -11.22 -15.19 0.85
CA GLU A 331 -11.11 -15.67 2.22
C GLU A 331 -12.03 -14.95 3.20
N PHE A 332 -12.94 -14.09 2.71
CA PHE A 332 -13.89 -13.40 3.58
C PHE A 332 -14.77 -14.38 4.35
N GLU A 333 -15.03 -14.06 5.63
CA GLU A 333 -15.97 -14.80 6.47
C GLU A 333 -17.13 -13.88 6.90
N PRO A 334 -18.38 -14.13 6.46
CA PRO A 334 -18.79 -15.14 5.46
C PRO A 334 -18.26 -14.81 4.05
N LYS A 335 -18.15 -15.85 3.20
CA LYS A 335 -17.72 -15.67 1.81
C LYS A 335 -18.64 -14.69 1.09
N LEU A 336 -18.04 -13.84 0.26
CA LEU A 336 -18.78 -12.91 -0.56
C LEU A 336 -19.55 -13.70 -1.64
N PRO A 337 -20.89 -13.56 -1.74
CA PRO A 337 -21.67 -14.19 -2.81
C PRO A 337 -21.17 -13.75 -4.19
N ASP A 338 -21.18 -14.66 -5.16
CA ASP A 338 -20.61 -14.45 -6.50
C ASP A 338 -21.20 -13.20 -7.19
N GLU A 339 -22.49 -12.88 -6.97
CA GLU A 339 -23.14 -11.71 -7.56
C GLU A 339 -22.65 -10.38 -6.99
N GLN A 340 -21.98 -10.40 -5.84
CA GLN A 340 -21.43 -9.22 -5.19
C GLN A 340 -19.97 -8.95 -5.56
N TRP A 341 -19.34 -9.84 -6.32
CA TRP A 341 -18.00 -9.60 -6.84
C TRP A 341 -18.02 -8.44 -7.84
N PRO A 342 -17.22 -7.39 -7.61
CA PRO A 342 -17.26 -6.21 -8.46
C PRO A 342 -16.56 -6.47 -9.81
N LYS A 343 -17.07 -5.89 -10.89
CA LYS A 343 -16.30 -5.75 -12.12
C LYS A 343 -15.07 -4.85 -11.88
N VAL A 344 -13.91 -5.26 -12.37
CA VAL A 344 -12.64 -4.52 -12.28
C VAL A 344 -12.08 -4.27 -13.67
N ASP A 345 -11.73 -3.01 -13.95
CA ASP A 345 -11.01 -2.65 -15.17
C ASP A 345 -9.51 -2.47 -14.84
N VAL A 346 -8.62 -3.06 -15.62
CA VAL A 346 -7.16 -2.94 -15.50
C VAL A 346 -6.66 -2.13 -16.68
N PHE A 347 -5.94 -1.04 -16.43
CA PHE A 347 -5.37 -0.18 -17.45
C PHE A 347 -3.86 -0.36 -17.47
N ILE A 348 -3.32 -0.78 -18.62
CA ILE A 348 -1.89 -0.82 -18.91
C ILE A 348 -1.58 0.41 -19.76
N CYS A 349 -0.79 1.34 -19.22
CA CYS A 349 -0.45 2.59 -19.93
C CYS A 349 0.86 2.43 -20.68
N HIS A 350 0.83 2.61 -22.00
CA HIS A 350 1.99 2.50 -22.88
C HIS A 350 2.20 3.79 -23.70
N TYR A 351 3.45 4.13 -24.01
CA TYR A 351 3.81 5.19 -24.97
C TYR A 351 4.97 4.80 -25.90
N SER A 352 6.11 4.36 -25.38
CA SER A 352 7.29 4.05 -26.21
C SER A 352 8.19 2.98 -25.61
N GLU A 353 7.69 2.29 -24.60
CA GLU A 353 8.32 1.14 -23.98
C GLU A 353 8.31 -0.04 -24.97
N PRO A 354 9.26 -0.98 -24.90
CA PRO A 354 9.24 -2.16 -25.77
C PRO A 354 7.91 -2.91 -25.68
N ALA A 355 7.36 -3.30 -26.84
CA ALA A 355 6.09 -4.00 -26.93
C ALA A 355 6.12 -5.31 -26.13
N GLU A 356 7.26 -6.03 -26.15
CA GLU A 356 7.48 -7.25 -25.37
C GLU A 356 7.27 -7.05 -23.86
N GLU A 357 7.76 -5.94 -23.29
CA GLU A 357 7.54 -5.63 -21.86
C GLU A 357 6.05 -5.42 -21.55
N THR A 358 5.33 -4.80 -22.50
CA THR A 358 3.87 -4.65 -22.39
C THR A 358 3.16 -6.00 -22.41
N ILE A 359 3.64 -6.93 -23.24
CA ILE A 359 3.10 -8.29 -23.33
C ILE A 359 3.37 -9.07 -22.05
N ASP A 360 4.53 -8.92 -21.42
CA ASP A 360 4.80 -9.53 -20.11
C ASP A 360 3.85 -9.01 -19.03
N THR A 361 3.59 -7.71 -19.01
CA THR A 361 2.59 -7.11 -18.10
C THR A 361 1.17 -7.56 -18.40
N LEU A 362 0.80 -7.65 -19.69
CA LEU A 362 -0.47 -8.22 -20.11
C LEU A 362 -0.59 -9.69 -19.67
N ALA A 363 0.46 -10.49 -19.81
CA ALA A 363 0.49 -11.89 -19.37
C ALA A 363 0.30 -12.01 -17.85
N ALA A 364 0.94 -11.16 -17.06
CA ALA A 364 0.72 -11.09 -15.62
C ALA A 364 -0.72 -10.68 -15.26
N CYS A 365 -1.31 -9.74 -16.01
CA CYS A 365 -2.72 -9.35 -15.84
C CYS A 365 -3.69 -10.49 -16.18
N MET A 366 -3.42 -11.27 -17.23
CA MET A 366 -4.22 -12.45 -17.60
C MET A 366 -4.19 -13.54 -16.54
N ASN A 367 -3.15 -13.58 -15.70
CA ASN A 367 -2.97 -14.53 -14.60
C ASN A 367 -3.52 -14.04 -13.25
N LEU A 368 -4.19 -12.87 -13.22
CA LEU A 368 -4.85 -12.40 -12.01
C LEU A 368 -5.91 -13.41 -11.54
N GLN A 369 -5.86 -13.78 -10.26
CA GLN A 369 -6.81 -14.69 -9.63
C GLN A 369 -8.13 -13.95 -9.38
N TYR A 370 -8.91 -13.81 -10.44
CA TYR A 370 -10.19 -13.12 -10.44
C TYR A 370 -11.15 -13.74 -11.48
N PRO A 371 -12.48 -13.71 -11.27
CA PRO A 371 -13.41 -14.24 -12.27
C PRO A 371 -13.22 -13.57 -13.64
N PRO A 372 -12.93 -14.32 -14.72
CA PRO A 372 -12.59 -13.73 -16.02
C PRO A 372 -13.66 -12.80 -16.60
N HIS A 373 -14.94 -13.16 -16.40
CA HIS A 373 -16.08 -12.37 -16.86
C HIS A 373 -16.28 -11.03 -16.11
N LEU A 374 -15.61 -10.85 -14.97
CA LEU A 374 -15.60 -9.60 -14.19
C LEU A 374 -14.32 -8.80 -14.39
N LEU A 375 -13.37 -9.31 -15.19
CA LEU A 375 -12.08 -8.67 -15.43
C LEU A 375 -12.00 -8.15 -16.87
N GLN A 376 -11.75 -6.85 -16.99
CA GLN A 376 -11.51 -6.16 -18.24
C GLN A 376 -10.11 -5.59 -18.25
N ILE A 377 -9.29 -5.90 -19.25
CA ILE A 377 -7.94 -5.36 -19.40
C ILE A 377 -7.92 -4.43 -20.60
N TYR A 378 -7.48 -3.20 -20.40
CA TYR A 378 -7.27 -2.20 -21.45
C TYR A 378 -5.77 -1.95 -21.63
N VAL A 379 -5.27 -2.17 -22.83
CA VAL A 379 -3.94 -1.74 -23.26
C VAL A 379 -4.09 -0.38 -23.91
N LEU A 380 -3.63 0.67 -23.22
CA LEU A 380 -3.82 2.06 -23.60
C LEU A 380 -2.53 2.60 -24.23
N ASP A 381 -2.43 2.51 -25.55
CA ASP A 381 -1.24 2.91 -26.32
C ASP A 381 -1.33 4.37 -26.78
N ASP A 382 -0.64 5.25 -26.05
CA ASP A 382 -0.51 6.67 -26.40
C ASP A 382 0.57 6.92 -27.48
N GLY A 383 1.35 5.89 -27.80
CA GLY A 383 2.44 5.89 -28.78
C GLY A 383 1.97 5.63 -30.20
N TYR A 384 0.89 4.88 -30.38
CA TYR A 384 0.43 4.30 -31.65
C TYR A 384 0.36 5.30 -32.82
N CYS A 385 -0.23 6.48 -32.60
CA CYS A 385 -0.46 7.47 -33.66
C CYS A 385 -0.13 8.90 -33.24
N LYS A 386 0.20 9.73 -34.24
CA LYS A 386 0.38 11.19 -34.12
C LYS A 386 -0.83 11.89 -34.72
N ALA A 387 -1.27 12.97 -34.07
CA ALA A 387 -2.33 13.84 -34.55
C ALA A 387 -1.77 15.25 -34.79
N LYS A 388 -1.81 15.73 -36.03
CA LYS A 388 -1.37 17.08 -36.41
C LYS A 388 -2.58 17.98 -36.60
N TRP A 389 -2.70 19.01 -35.77
CA TRP A 389 -3.78 19.99 -35.83
C TRP A 389 -3.33 21.23 -36.62
N THR A 390 -4.05 21.56 -37.70
CA THR A 390 -3.80 22.76 -38.52
C THR A 390 -4.88 23.82 -38.28
N LYS A 391 -4.48 25.10 -38.27
CA LYS A 391 -5.40 26.21 -38.00
C LYS A 391 -6.47 26.28 -39.10
N GLY A 392 -7.74 26.22 -38.70
CA GLY A 392 -8.90 26.28 -39.61
C GLY A 392 -9.43 24.92 -40.06
N ASN A 393 -8.76 23.81 -39.75
CA ASN A 393 -9.29 22.47 -40.02
C ASN A 393 -9.97 21.89 -38.76
N PRO A 394 -11.23 21.44 -38.83
CA PRO A 394 -11.92 20.86 -37.67
C PRO A 394 -11.43 19.45 -37.29
N VAL A 395 -10.62 18.79 -38.12
CA VAL A 395 -10.08 17.44 -37.86
C VAL A 395 -8.55 17.40 -37.97
N PRO A 396 -7.86 16.57 -37.16
CA PRO A 396 -6.42 16.43 -37.27
C PRO A 396 -6.04 15.51 -38.43
N THR A 397 -4.84 15.71 -38.98
CA THR A 397 -4.19 14.70 -39.82
C THR A 397 -3.64 13.61 -38.90
N ILE A 398 -4.07 12.36 -39.12
CA ILE A 398 -3.73 11.20 -38.30
C ILE A 398 -2.71 10.36 -39.06
N GLU A 399 -1.56 10.12 -38.44
CA GLU A 399 -0.48 9.30 -39.01
C GLU A 399 -0.01 8.28 -37.96
N LEU A 400 0.34 7.07 -38.39
CA LEU A 400 1.00 6.11 -37.51
C LEU A 400 2.35 6.64 -37.05
N ASN A 401 2.70 6.39 -35.79
CA ASN A 401 3.94 6.86 -35.22
C ASN A 401 5.10 5.91 -35.57
N LYS A 402 5.55 5.96 -36.84
CA LYS A 402 6.59 5.06 -37.37
C LYS A 402 7.83 4.97 -36.49
N SER A 403 8.32 6.10 -35.97
CA SER A 403 9.49 6.13 -35.09
C SER A 403 9.30 5.31 -33.80
N VAL A 404 8.11 5.33 -33.21
CA VAL A 404 7.83 4.53 -32.02
C VAL A 404 7.62 3.07 -32.42
N LEU A 405 6.84 2.81 -33.46
CA LEU A 405 6.61 1.44 -33.95
C LEU A 405 7.91 0.71 -34.34
N GLU A 406 8.90 1.42 -34.89
CA GLU A 406 10.21 0.88 -35.26
C GLU A 406 11.13 0.66 -34.05
N SER A 407 11.02 1.47 -33.00
CA SER A 407 11.90 1.38 -31.82
C SER A 407 11.34 0.51 -30.70
N ALA A 408 10.04 0.62 -30.44
CA ALA A 408 9.31 -0.13 -29.43
C ALA A 408 8.69 -1.43 -29.97
N GLY A 409 8.46 -1.53 -31.28
CA GLY A 409 7.66 -2.61 -31.88
C GLY A 409 6.20 -2.21 -32.07
N ASP A 410 5.47 -2.97 -32.89
CA ASP A 410 4.03 -2.76 -33.10
C ASP A 410 3.23 -3.45 -31.98
N LEU A 411 3.05 -2.75 -30.87
CA LEU A 411 2.29 -3.24 -29.72
C LEU A 411 0.89 -3.73 -30.10
N ARG A 412 0.22 -3.06 -31.04
CA ARG A 412 -1.10 -3.49 -31.50
C ARG A 412 -1.05 -4.86 -32.19
N GLN A 413 0.03 -5.13 -32.93
CA GLN A 413 0.25 -6.44 -33.54
C GLN A 413 0.65 -7.49 -32.49
N GLU A 414 1.50 -7.14 -31.53
CA GLU A 414 1.92 -8.06 -30.46
C GLU A 414 0.74 -8.47 -29.57
N VAL A 415 -0.15 -7.54 -29.19
CA VAL A 415 -1.37 -7.88 -28.44
C VAL A 415 -2.26 -8.82 -29.25
N ALA A 416 -2.36 -8.61 -30.56
CA ALA A 416 -3.13 -9.49 -31.43
C ALA A 416 -2.51 -10.90 -31.51
N GLN A 417 -1.19 -11.01 -31.66
CA GLN A 417 -0.47 -12.29 -31.64
C GLN A 417 -0.69 -13.02 -30.31
N PHE A 418 -0.51 -12.30 -29.20
CA PHE A 418 -0.68 -12.83 -27.85
C PHE A 418 -2.08 -13.42 -27.61
N MET A 419 -3.12 -12.78 -28.15
CA MET A 419 -4.49 -13.26 -28.06
C MET A 419 -4.79 -14.38 -29.08
N TYR A 420 -4.23 -14.29 -30.29
CA TYR A 420 -4.36 -15.32 -31.33
C TYR A 420 -3.86 -16.68 -30.82
N ASP A 421 -2.66 -16.70 -30.24
CA ASP A 421 -2.01 -17.92 -29.73
C ASP A 421 -2.79 -18.62 -28.61
N ARG A 422 -3.73 -17.92 -27.96
CA ARG A 422 -4.56 -18.45 -26.87
C ARG A 422 -5.90 -18.96 -27.32
N VAL A 423 -6.36 -18.54 -28.49
CA VAL A 423 -7.75 -18.70 -28.92
C VAL A 423 -7.87 -19.52 -30.18
N CYS A 424 -6.98 -19.29 -31.14
CA CYS A 424 -7.03 -19.97 -32.42
C CYS A 424 -6.42 -21.37 -32.31
N ASP A 425 -7.03 -22.33 -33.03
CA ASP A 425 -6.49 -23.68 -33.15
C ASP A 425 -5.18 -23.61 -33.95
N PRO A 426 -4.08 -24.24 -33.49
CA PRO A 426 -2.84 -24.32 -34.25
C PRO A 426 -2.98 -24.91 -35.67
N ASN A 427 -4.08 -25.62 -35.95
CA ASN A 427 -4.37 -26.20 -37.26
C ASN A 427 -5.17 -25.28 -38.20
N GLU A 428 -5.57 -24.08 -37.77
CA GLU A 428 -6.22 -23.10 -38.63
C GLU A 428 -5.20 -22.23 -39.38
N ASP A 429 -5.24 -22.28 -40.72
CA ASP A 429 -4.38 -21.49 -41.62
C ASP A 429 -4.87 -20.04 -41.79
N MET A 430 -5.01 -19.29 -40.70
CA MET A 430 -5.39 -17.87 -40.75
C MET A 430 -4.24 -16.97 -40.30
N GLU A 431 -3.86 -16.00 -41.14
CA GLU A 431 -2.86 -15.01 -40.75
C GLU A 431 -3.38 -14.09 -39.63
N VAL A 432 -2.54 -13.85 -38.61
CA VAL A 432 -2.89 -13.03 -37.44
C VAL A 432 -3.38 -11.63 -37.81
N TYR A 433 -2.83 -11.03 -38.86
CA TYR A 433 -3.28 -9.73 -39.34
C TYR A 433 -4.72 -9.76 -39.87
N ALA A 434 -5.11 -10.81 -40.60
CA ALA A 434 -6.47 -11.00 -41.08
C ALA A 434 -7.43 -11.28 -39.92
N TRP A 435 -7.01 -12.12 -38.95
CA TRP A 435 -7.77 -12.38 -37.74
C TRP A 435 -7.98 -11.12 -36.89
N ARG A 436 -6.94 -10.29 -36.71
CA ARG A 436 -7.04 -9.02 -35.97
C ARG A 436 -8.10 -8.10 -36.57
N LYS A 437 -8.22 -8.03 -37.89
CA LYS A 437 -9.23 -7.18 -38.55
C LYS A 437 -10.67 -7.53 -38.17
N LEU A 438 -10.95 -8.77 -37.77
CA LEU A 438 -12.28 -9.18 -37.27
C LEU A 438 -12.61 -8.53 -35.92
N HIS A 439 -11.60 -8.09 -35.18
CA HIS A 439 -11.68 -7.47 -33.85
C HIS A 439 -11.47 -5.95 -33.88
N SER A 440 -10.98 -5.43 -35.00
CA SER A 440 -10.60 -4.02 -35.15
C SER A 440 -11.79 -3.11 -35.46
N ALA A 441 -11.85 -2.00 -34.76
CA ALA A 441 -12.69 -0.85 -35.06
C ALA A 441 -11.86 0.43 -35.05
N ALA A 442 -12.28 1.43 -35.83
CA ALA A 442 -11.67 2.75 -35.83
C ALA A 442 -12.77 3.81 -35.81
N ASN A 443 -12.80 4.62 -34.76
CA ASN A 443 -13.75 5.72 -34.61
C ASN A 443 -12.99 7.04 -34.80
N LEU A 444 -12.75 7.39 -36.06
CA LEU A 444 -11.91 8.54 -36.44
C LEU A 444 -12.78 9.72 -36.91
N PRO A 445 -12.41 10.96 -36.56
CA PRO A 445 -13.15 12.14 -36.99
C PRO A 445 -12.98 12.39 -38.49
N THR A 446 -14.05 12.83 -39.15
CA THR A 446 -14.05 13.22 -40.56
C THR A 446 -14.53 14.66 -40.72
N ALA A 447 -14.29 15.29 -41.88
CA ALA A 447 -14.75 16.66 -42.12
C ALA A 447 -16.28 16.82 -41.98
N SER A 448 -17.06 15.78 -42.31
CA SER A 448 -18.52 15.75 -42.13
C SER A 448 -18.95 15.41 -40.70
N ARG A 449 -18.09 14.71 -39.93
CA ARG A 449 -18.35 14.32 -38.54
C ARG A 449 -17.09 14.55 -37.68
N PRO A 450 -16.80 15.80 -37.29
CA PRO A 450 -15.57 16.14 -36.58
C PRO A 450 -15.54 15.68 -35.12
N ARG A 451 -16.72 15.43 -34.52
CA ARG A 451 -16.85 14.91 -33.16
C ARG A 451 -17.40 13.48 -33.19
N VAL A 452 -16.54 12.51 -32.89
CA VAL A 452 -16.88 11.08 -32.91
C VAL A 452 -16.88 10.42 -31.53
N VAL A 453 -16.33 11.10 -30.52
CA VAL A 453 -16.31 10.65 -29.13
C VAL A 453 -17.04 11.63 -28.21
N ASN A 454 -17.43 11.16 -27.03
CA ASN A 454 -18.16 11.94 -26.03
C ASN A 454 -17.31 13.08 -25.48
N ARG A 455 -16.08 12.77 -25.06
CA ARG A 455 -15.10 13.69 -24.47
C ARG A 455 -13.95 13.94 -25.44
N ALA A 456 -14.14 14.95 -26.29
CA ALA A 456 -13.18 15.36 -27.32
C ALA A 456 -11.89 15.97 -26.74
N ASP A 457 -11.94 16.43 -25.49
CA ASP A 457 -10.79 16.90 -24.72
C ASP A 457 -9.84 15.76 -24.30
N CYS A 458 -10.31 14.51 -24.31
CA CYS A 458 -9.50 13.33 -23.98
C CYS A 458 -8.89 12.67 -25.23
N ALA A 459 -9.68 12.59 -26.30
CA ALA A 459 -9.27 12.07 -27.61
C ALA A 459 -10.13 12.70 -28.71
N ALA A 460 -9.60 12.81 -29.92
CA ALA A 460 -10.39 13.19 -31.11
C ALA A 460 -11.08 11.98 -31.75
N GLY A 461 -10.59 10.78 -31.46
CA GLY A 461 -11.01 9.49 -32.00
C GLY A 461 -10.09 8.38 -31.47
N SER A 462 -10.28 7.15 -31.91
CA SER A 462 -9.47 6.02 -31.46
C SER A 462 -9.42 4.86 -32.45
N PHE A 463 -8.31 4.14 -32.41
CA PHE A 463 -8.16 2.79 -32.95
C PHE A 463 -8.39 1.80 -31.82
N ARG A 464 -9.16 0.75 -32.07
CA ARG A 464 -9.58 -0.20 -31.04
C ARG A 464 -9.53 -1.62 -31.56
N ASP A 465 -8.97 -2.54 -30.79
CA ASP A 465 -9.13 -3.98 -31.00
C ASP A 465 -9.76 -4.59 -29.76
N ASP A 466 -10.82 -5.38 -29.93
CA ASP A 466 -11.66 -5.86 -28.85
C ASP A 466 -11.71 -7.39 -28.85
N TYR A 467 -11.03 -8.04 -27.90
CA TYR A 467 -10.88 -9.50 -27.81
C TYR A 467 -11.73 -10.08 -26.67
N ARG A 468 -12.87 -10.71 -27.02
CA ARG A 468 -13.84 -11.27 -26.07
C ARG A 468 -14.03 -12.75 -26.27
N TYR A 469 -13.52 -13.56 -25.34
CA TYR A 469 -13.61 -15.01 -25.41
C TYR A 469 -14.03 -15.62 -24.08
N SER A 470 -14.77 -16.72 -24.14
CA SER A 470 -15.23 -17.44 -22.96
C SER A 470 -14.04 -18.02 -22.19
N GLY A 471 -14.05 -17.90 -20.86
CA GLY A 471 -12.98 -18.41 -19.99
C GLY A 471 -11.73 -17.54 -19.90
N LEU A 472 -11.62 -16.48 -20.71
CA LEU A 472 -10.51 -15.53 -20.68
C LEU A 472 -10.98 -14.14 -20.22
N PRO A 473 -10.14 -13.36 -19.52
CA PRO A 473 -10.38 -11.94 -19.30
C PRO A 473 -10.56 -11.21 -20.63
N HIS A 474 -11.44 -10.22 -20.66
CA HIS A 474 -11.66 -9.42 -21.86
C HIS A 474 -10.50 -8.43 -22.03
N VAL A 475 -9.77 -8.52 -23.15
CA VAL A 475 -8.67 -7.61 -23.51
C VAL A 475 -9.11 -6.60 -24.58
N THR A 476 -8.80 -5.31 -24.40
CA THR A 476 -9.05 -4.25 -25.39
C THR A 476 -7.79 -3.42 -25.61
N PHE A 477 -7.29 -3.38 -26.84
CA PHE A 477 -6.27 -2.42 -27.25
C PHE A 477 -6.93 -1.09 -27.64
N VAL A 478 -6.35 0.03 -27.23
CA VAL A 478 -6.79 1.38 -27.59
C VAL A 478 -5.59 2.24 -27.97
N GLY A 479 -5.53 2.65 -29.24
CA GLY A 479 -4.63 3.70 -29.72
C GLY A 479 -5.40 5.00 -29.93
N ARG A 480 -5.34 5.95 -29.00
CA ARG A 480 -6.13 7.19 -29.11
C ARG A 480 -5.54 8.20 -30.09
N VAL A 481 -6.41 8.94 -30.76
CA VAL A 481 -6.04 10.11 -31.57
C VAL A 481 -5.97 11.32 -30.64
N LYS A 482 -4.77 11.89 -30.48
CA LYS A 482 -4.53 12.99 -29.52
C LYS A 482 -5.27 14.27 -29.90
N PRO A 483 -5.98 14.92 -28.94
CA PRO A 483 -6.51 16.26 -29.16
C PRO A 483 -5.38 17.29 -29.12
N SER A 484 -5.69 18.55 -29.44
CA SER A 484 -4.69 19.63 -29.47
C SER A 484 -3.95 19.80 -28.14
N THR A 485 -4.66 19.63 -27.02
CA THR A 485 -4.09 19.54 -25.68
C THR A 485 -4.38 18.14 -25.12
N HIS A 486 -3.39 17.26 -25.13
CA HIS A 486 -3.60 15.82 -24.97
C HIS A 486 -3.41 15.27 -23.54
N TYR A 487 -2.83 16.05 -22.62
CA TYR A 487 -2.64 15.71 -21.20
C TYR A 487 -1.94 14.37 -20.93
N SER A 488 -1.09 13.90 -21.86
CA SER A 488 -0.27 12.68 -21.76
C SER A 488 -1.03 11.49 -21.12
N LYS A 489 -0.43 10.81 -20.14
CA LYS A 489 -1.01 9.64 -19.44
C LYS A 489 -2.42 9.89 -18.87
N ALA A 490 -2.65 11.06 -18.26
CA ALA A 490 -3.95 11.38 -17.67
C ALA A 490 -5.06 11.47 -18.73
N GLY A 491 -4.76 12.08 -19.89
CA GLY A 491 -5.71 12.12 -20.99
C GLY A 491 -6.00 10.74 -21.57
N ASN A 492 -5.02 9.84 -21.58
CA ASN A 492 -5.18 8.48 -22.11
C ASN A 492 -6.09 7.63 -21.21
N ILE A 493 -5.86 7.69 -19.90
CA ILE A 493 -6.73 7.07 -18.88
C ILE A 493 -8.16 7.62 -18.99
N ASN A 494 -8.31 8.94 -19.14
CA ASN A 494 -9.63 9.55 -19.31
C ASN A 494 -10.32 9.10 -20.61
N ASN A 495 -9.58 8.89 -21.71
CA ASN A 495 -10.16 8.34 -22.92
C ASN A 495 -10.80 6.97 -22.66
N ALA A 496 -10.09 6.09 -21.96
CA ALA A 496 -10.62 4.78 -21.57
C ALA A 496 -11.92 4.90 -20.76
N CYS A 497 -11.91 5.76 -19.72
CA CYS A 497 -13.04 6.00 -18.82
C CYS A 497 -14.28 6.57 -19.50
N TYR A 498 -14.13 7.52 -20.44
CA TYR A 498 -15.26 8.30 -20.96
C TYR A 498 -15.67 7.95 -22.38
N ASN A 499 -14.77 7.38 -23.19
CA ASN A 499 -14.99 7.14 -24.61
C ASN A 499 -14.94 5.64 -24.98
N GLU A 500 -14.13 4.82 -24.32
CA GLU A 500 -13.88 3.42 -24.72
C GLU A 500 -14.69 2.36 -23.94
N GLY A 501 -15.61 2.80 -23.09
CA GLY A 501 -16.59 1.92 -22.42
C GLY A 501 -16.08 1.23 -21.14
N ALA A 502 -14.98 1.71 -20.54
CA ALA A 502 -14.59 1.29 -19.20
C ALA A 502 -15.76 1.54 -18.23
N SER A 503 -16.11 0.50 -17.47
CA SER A 503 -17.35 0.40 -16.68
C SER A 503 -17.18 -0.41 -15.40
N GLY A 504 -15.95 -0.79 -15.06
CA GLY A 504 -15.61 -1.43 -13.81
C GLY A 504 -15.97 -0.55 -12.62
N ARG A 505 -16.41 -1.20 -11.53
CA ARG A 505 -16.65 -0.49 -10.26
C ARG A 505 -15.35 0.02 -9.66
N TYR A 506 -14.27 -0.72 -9.90
CA TYR A 506 -12.92 -0.37 -9.51
C TYR A 506 -12.01 -0.41 -10.73
N MET A 507 -10.95 0.41 -10.70
CA MET A 507 -9.91 0.41 -11.72
C MET A 507 -8.54 0.16 -11.10
N VAL A 508 -7.71 -0.62 -11.78
CA VAL A 508 -6.29 -0.80 -11.50
C VAL A 508 -5.53 -0.08 -12.60
N ILE A 509 -4.58 0.79 -12.23
CA ILE A 509 -3.73 1.49 -13.19
C ILE A 509 -2.32 0.96 -13.02
N LEU A 510 -1.76 0.42 -14.10
CA LEU A 510 -0.41 -0.13 -14.17
C LEU A 510 0.40 0.68 -15.17
N ASP A 511 1.65 0.98 -14.81
CA ASP A 511 2.66 1.33 -15.80
C ASP A 511 3.02 0.10 -16.65
N ASN A 512 3.67 0.35 -17.78
CA ASN A 512 3.98 -0.68 -18.76
C ASN A 512 4.80 -1.84 -18.20
N ASP A 513 5.69 -1.55 -17.26
CA ASP A 513 6.65 -2.46 -16.62
C ASP A 513 6.16 -3.04 -15.28
N MET A 514 4.91 -2.75 -14.89
CA MET A 514 4.34 -3.20 -13.62
C MET A 514 3.57 -4.51 -13.77
N GLN A 515 4.28 -5.63 -13.66
CA GLN A 515 3.67 -6.97 -13.63
C GLN A 515 3.01 -7.25 -12.27
N PRO A 516 1.66 -7.35 -12.17
CA PRO A 516 1.00 -7.57 -10.90
C PRO A 516 1.15 -9.02 -10.42
N HIS A 517 1.28 -9.20 -9.10
CA HIS A 517 1.18 -10.53 -8.49
C HIS A 517 -0.25 -11.10 -8.69
N PRO A 518 -0.43 -12.43 -8.94
CA PRO A 518 -1.75 -13.02 -9.23
C PRO A 518 -2.85 -12.69 -8.20
N LYS A 519 -2.50 -12.59 -6.92
CA LYS A 519 -3.42 -12.23 -5.82
C LYS A 519 -3.64 -10.72 -5.61
N PHE A 520 -3.16 -9.85 -6.51
CA PHE A 520 -3.18 -8.40 -6.30
C PHE A 520 -4.59 -7.85 -6.06
N ILE A 521 -5.55 -8.20 -6.93
CA ILE A 521 -6.96 -7.75 -6.81
C ILE A 521 -7.57 -8.29 -5.51
N LEU A 522 -7.36 -9.57 -5.21
CA LEU A 522 -7.85 -10.22 -3.98
C LEU A 522 -7.30 -9.55 -2.71
N ALA A 523 -6.07 -9.04 -2.74
CA ALA A 523 -5.44 -8.39 -1.58
C ALA A 523 -5.89 -6.94 -1.38
N THR A 524 -6.27 -6.26 -2.47
CA THR A 524 -6.51 -4.81 -2.49
C THR A 524 -7.99 -4.45 -2.39
N LEU A 525 -8.86 -5.18 -3.08
CA LEU A 525 -10.32 -4.98 -3.01
C LEU A 525 -10.88 -4.98 -1.58
N PRO A 526 -10.43 -5.85 -0.65
CA PRO A 526 -10.90 -5.85 0.72
C PRO A 526 -10.88 -4.50 1.42
N PHE A 527 -9.93 -3.60 1.10
CA PHE A 527 -9.84 -2.29 1.73
C PHE A 527 -10.96 -1.31 1.33
N PHE A 528 -11.72 -1.63 0.28
CA PHE A 528 -12.90 -0.88 -0.14
C PHE A 528 -14.18 -1.38 0.55
N PHE A 529 -14.13 -2.51 1.25
CA PHE A 529 -15.23 -3.00 2.08
C PHE A 529 -15.12 -2.37 3.48
N ASP A 530 -16.26 -1.95 4.03
CA ASP A 530 -16.29 -1.38 5.36
C ASP A 530 -15.85 -2.42 6.40
N SER A 531 -14.85 -2.08 7.21
CA SER A 531 -14.51 -2.87 8.40
C SER A 531 -15.67 -2.77 9.39
N GLU A 532 -16.19 -3.89 9.89
CA GLU A 532 -17.14 -3.92 11.01
C GLU A 532 -16.60 -3.22 12.27
N ASP A 533 -15.32 -2.84 12.31
CA ASP A 533 -14.71 -1.92 13.29
C ASP A 533 -15.26 -0.48 13.24
N ARG A 534 -16.17 -0.14 12.32
CA ARG A 534 -17.24 0.83 12.61
C ARG A 534 -18.27 0.23 13.57
N SER A 535 -17.85 -0.53 14.58
CA SER A 535 -18.71 -1.15 15.59
C SER A 535 -19.27 -0.11 16.58
N ASN A 536 -18.84 1.15 16.44
CA ASN A 536 -19.49 2.33 17.00
C ASN A 536 -20.34 3.12 15.97
N ALA A 537 -20.50 2.66 14.73
CA ALA A 537 -21.64 3.10 13.94
C ALA A 537 -22.87 2.56 14.67
N ALA A 538 -23.65 3.48 15.25
CA ALA A 538 -24.86 3.14 15.96
C ALA A 538 -25.67 2.13 15.13
N LYS A 539 -25.87 0.92 15.66
CA LYS A 539 -26.75 -0.05 15.03
C LYS A 539 -28.17 0.50 15.15
N PHE A 540 -28.66 1.13 14.09
CA PHE A 540 -29.99 1.70 14.08
C PHE A 540 -31.05 0.60 14.03
N ALA A 541 -32.14 0.79 14.77
CA ALA A 541 -33.32 -0.05 14.64
C ALA A 541 -34.05 0.27 13.33
N CYS A 542 -34.73 -0.72 12.76
CA CYS A 542 -35.59 -0.51 11.60
C CYS A 542 -36.67 0.53 11.93
N CYS A 543 -36.82 1.56 11.10
CA CYS A 543 -37.83 2.60 11.30
C CYS A 543 -39.27 2.14 10.98
N THR A 544 -39.48 0.94 10.47
CA THR A 544 -40.82 0.40 10.19
C THR A 544 -41.54 0.08 11.49
N THR A 545 -42.76 0.60 11.65
CA THR A 545 -43.62 0.35 12.81
C THR A 545 -43.75 -1.15 13.07
N GLY A 546 -43.41 -1.60 14.28
CA GLY A 546 -43.47 -3.00 14.70
C GLY A 546 -42.26 -3.87 14.32
N CYS A 547 -41.20 -3.31 13.72
CA CYS A 547 -40.00 -4.06 13.37
C CYS A 547 -38.82 -3.78 14.31
N ASN A 548 -38.33 -4.80 15.02
CA ASN A 548 -37.20 -4.68 15.95
C ASN A 548 -35.86 -5.18 15.37
N ARG A 549 -35.77 -5.34 14.04
CA ARG A 549 -34.55 -5.83 13.38
C ARG A 549 -33.56 -4.68 13.18
N VAL A 550 -32.27 -5.01 13.17
CA VAL A 550 -31.19 -4.06 12.87
C VAL A 550 -31.32 -3.58 11.42
N ALA A 551 -31.27 -2.27 11.21
CA ALA A 551 -31.34 -1.70 9.89
C ALA A 551 -30.08 -1.97 9.06
N ARG A 552 -30.26 -2.17 7.75
CA ARG A 552 -29.22 -2.56 6.79
C ARG A 552 -29.20 -1.71 5.51
N MET A 553 -30.20 -0.86 5.32
CA MET A 553 -30.35 -0.02 4.13
C MET A 553 -30.95 1.34 4.51
N VAL A 554 -30.60 2.37 3.75
CA VAL A 554 -30.99 3.77 3.99
C VAL A 554 -31.51 4.37 2.68
N CYS A 555 -32.46 5.32 2.78
CA CYS A 555 -32.92 6.09 1.63
C CYS A 555 -31.80 6.99 1.06
N SER A 556 -31.46 6.84 -0.22
CA SER A 556 -30.39 7.62 -0.88
C SER A 556 -30.68 9.13 -0.88
N SER A 557 -31.91 9.53 -1.18
CA SER A 557 -32.30 10.95 -1.23
C SER A 557 -32.19 11.64 0.14
N CYS A 558 -32.66 10.99 1.21
CA CYS A 558 -32.54 11.52 2.57
C CYS A 558 -31.08 11.53 3.07
N LYS A 559 -30.29 10.54 2.66
CA LYS A 559 -28.85 10.50 2.96
C LYS A 559 -28.11 11.69 2.32
N ILE A 560 -28.44 12.02 1.06
CA ILE A 560 -27.91 13.20 0.37
C ILE A 560 -28.36 14.49 1.07
N ALA A 561 -29.59 14.52 1.60
CA ALA A 561 -30.14 15.65 2.35
C ALA A 561 -29.63 15.79 3.79
N GLY A 562 -28.71 14.92 4.24
CA GLY A 562 -28.12 15.00 5.57
C GLY A 562 -29.05 14.58 6.71
N VAL A 563 -30.08 13.79 6.42
CA VAL A 563 -31.02 13.30 7.44
C VAL A 563 -30.33 12.27 8.34
N PRO A 564 -30.44 12.37 9.68
CA PRO A 564 -29.89 11.39 10.60
C PRO A 564 -30.32 9.96 10.26
N GLU A 565 -29.36 9.04 10.19
CA GLU A 565 -29.60 7.66 9.72
C GLU A 565 -30.59 6.90 10.61
N ASP A 566 -30.70 7.21 11.90
CA ASP A 566 -31.69 6.65 12.84
C ASP A 566 -33.15 6.90 12.44
N GLN A 567 -33.42 7.90 11.60
CA GLN A 567 -34.76 8.28 11.15
C GLN A 567 -35.14 7.71 9.78
N VAL A 568 -34.17 7.13 9.05
CA VAL A 568 -34.32 6.74 7.64
C VAL A 568 -33.69 5.38 7.30
N SER A 569 -33.49 4.53 8.30
CA SER A 569 -32.86 3.21 8.17
C SER A 569 -33.85 2.05 8.29
N TYR A 570 -33.75 1.06 7.39
CA TYR A 570 -34.66 -0.09 7.30
C TYR A 570 -33.90 -1.41 7.25
N CYS A 571 -34.48 -2.50 7.76
CA CYS A 571 -33.83 -3.82 7.78
C CYS A 571 -33.99 -4.60 6.47
N SER A 572 -34.94 -4.22 5.60
CA SER A 572 -35.27 -4.90 4.35
C SER A 572 -36.06 -3.97 3.42
N LYS A 573 -36.08 -4.29 2.12
CA LYS A 573 -36.89 -3.58 1.11
C LYS A 573 -38.38 -3.57 1.48
N GLN A 574 -38.89 -4.71 1.96
CA GLN A 574 -40.28 -4.83 2.43
C GLN A 574 -40.57 -3.86 3.57
N CYS A 575 -39.66 -3.73 4.54
CA CYS A 575 -39.81 -2.79 5.64
C CYS A 575 -39.75 -1.32 5.17
N PHE A 576 -38.87 -1.00 4.22
CA PHE A 576 -38.81 0.32 3.58
C PHE A 576 -40.13 0.69 2.89
N GLU A 577 -40.70 -0.23 2.11
CA GLU A 577 -41.97 -0.03 1.41
C GLU A 577 -43.14 0.09 2.39
N ASN A 578 -43.20 -0.80 3.39
CA ASN A 578 -44.24 -0.80 4.44
C ASN A 578 -44.21 0.46 5.31
N ALA A 579 -43.04 1.10 5.47
CA ALA A 579 -42.93 2.34 6.21
C ALA A 579 -43.46 3.56 5.45
N MET A 580 -43.82 3.41 4.16
CA MET A 580 -44.25 4.50 3.28
C MET A 580 -43.36 5.74 3.38
N HIS A 581 -42.04 5.52 3.53
CA HIS A 581 -41.07 6.57 3.83
C HIS A 581 -41.11 7.70 2.80
N THR A 582 -41.13 7.33 1.51
CA THR A 582 -41.16 8.27 0.37
C THR A 582 -42.47 9.06 0.28
N SER A 583 -43.55 8.54 0.88
CA SER A 583 -44.86 9.18 0.96
C SER A 583 -45.03 10.04 2.21
N SER A 584 -44.07 10.03 3.13
CA SER A 584 -44.12 10.82 4.37
C SER A 584 -43.99 12.33 4.09
N ALA A 585 -44.68 13.15 4.89
CA ALA A 585 -44.57 14.61 4.80
C ALA A 585 -43.14 15.10 5.10
N LEU A 586 -42.39 14.34 5.90
CA LEU A 586 -41.00 14.59 6.29
C LEU A 586 -40.06 14.43 5.08
N HIS A 587 -40.20 13.33 4.33
CA HIS A 587 -39.46 13.08 3.10
C HIS A 587 -39.73 14.16 2.04
N ARG A 588 -40.99 14.54 1.81
CA ARG A 588 -41.35 15.61 0.86
C ARG A 588 -40.71 16.96 1.19
N ARG A 589 -40.61 17.34 2.47
CA ARG A 589 -39.99 18.60 2.90
C ARG A 589 -38.48 18.62 2.69
N GLN A 590 -37.81 17.49 2.93
CA GLN A 590 -36.35 17.40 2.86
C GLN A 590 -35.83 17.22 1.42
N VAL A 591 -36.54 16.46 0.58
CA VAL A 591 -36.19 16.31 -0.85
C VAL A 591 -36.37 17.63 -1.61
N ASN A 592 -37.38 18.44 -1.24
CA ASN A 592 -37.57 19.78 -1.80
C ASN A 592 -36.52 20.80 -1.32
N GLY A 593 -35.79 20.51 -0.23
CA GLY A 593 -34.71 21.38 0.29
C GLY A 593 -33.34 21.14 -0.31
N THR A 594 -33.15 20.06 -1.09
CA THR A 594 -31.83 19.64 -1.63
C THR A 594 -31.52 20.07 -3.05
N MET A 595 -32.29 20.97 -3.65
CA MET A 595 -31.97 21.53 -4.97
C MET A 595 -31.64 23.02 -4.87
N SER A 596 -30.37 23.30 -5.16
CA SER A 596 -29.74 24.56 -5.58
C SER A 596 -29.69 25.75 -4.60
N ASP A 597 -28.47 26.25 -4.43
CA ASP A 597 -28.17 27.65 -4.12
C ASP A 597 -29.18 28.59 -4.80
N PRO A 598 -29.87 29.46 -4.04
CA PRO A 598 -30.40 30.68 -4.57
C PRO A 598 -29.40 31.79 -4.25
N ILE A 599 -28.48 32.03 -5.19
CA ILE A 599 -27.97 33.39 -5.38
C ILE A 599 -29.19 34.31 -5.47
N ALA A 600 -29.15 35.34 -4.64
CA ALA A 600 -30.00 36.53 -4.60
C ALA A 600 -31.01 36.67 -5.76
N THR A 601 -32.28 36.65 -5.37
CA THR A 601 -33.43 37.30 -6.00
C THR A 601 -33.14 38.42 -7.00
N ALA A 602 -33.56 38.22 -8.25
CA ALA A 602 -34.29 39.23 -9.03
C ALA A 602 -35.14 38.51 -10.09
N ALA A 603 -36.46 38.69 -10.00
CA ALA A 603 -37.42 38.09 -10.91
C ALA A 603 -37.24 38.62 -12.34
N VAL A 604 -36.88 37.74 -13.27
CA VAL A 604 -37.07 37.97 -14.71
C VAL A 604 -37.92 36.84 -15.24
N LYS A 605 -39.20 37.11 -15.52
CA LYS A 605 -40.01 36.25 -16.39
C LYS A 605 -39.35 36.23 -17.77
N LYS A 606 -38.65 35.15 -18.09
CA LYS A 606 -38.21 34.87 -19.46
C LYS A 606 -39.30 34.09 -20.16
N ASP A 607 -39.96 34.73 -21.12
CA ASP A 607 -40.76 34.03 -22.12
C ASP A 607 -39.82 33.18 -22.96
N LEU A 608 -40.01 31.86 -22.92
CA LEU A 608 -39.25 30.91 -23.71
C LEU A 608 -39.79 30.93 -25.13
N ARG A 609 -38.90 31.04 -26.12
CA ARG A 609 -39.24 30.92 -27.53
C ARG A 609 -38.54 29.72 -28.15
N CYS A 610 -39.19 29.08 -29.11
CA CYS A 610 -38.62 27.98 -29.88
C CYS A 610 -37.39 28.46 -30.68
N VAL A 611 -36.24 27.80 -30.52
CA VAL A 611 -34.95 28.23 -31.10
C VAL A 611 -34.93 28.14 -32.63
N SER A 612 -35.78 27.29 -33.23
CA SER A 612 -35.85 27.09 -34.68
C SER A 612 -36.87 27.96 -35.40
N CYS A 613 -37.98 28.37 -34.75
CA CYS A 613 -39.04 29.18 -35.40
C CYS A 613 -39.43 30.46 -34.65
N ASN A 614 -38.84 30.73 -33.48
CA ASN A 614 -39.01 31.94 -32.68
C ASN A 614 -40.45 32.25 -32.23
N SER A 615 -41.35 31.26 -32.20
CA SER A 615 -42.66 31.39 -31.53
C SER A 615 -42.49 31.42 -30.02
N LYS A 616 -43.30 32.22 -29.32
CA LYS A 616 -43.45 32.17 -27.86
C LYS A 616 -44.05 30.86 -27.40
#